data_AF-A0A353HBR6-F1
#
_entry.id   AF-A0A353HBR6-F1
#
_cell.length_a   1.000
_cell.length_b   1.000
_cell.length_c   1.000
_cell.angle_alpha   90.00
_cell.angle_beta   90.00
_cell.angle_gamma   90.00
#
_symmetry.space_group_name_H-M   'P 1'
#
loop_
_entity.id
_entity.type
_entity.pdbx_description
1 polymer ?
#
loop_
_entity_poly.entity_id
_entity_poly.type
_entity_poly.pdbx_seq_one_letter_code
_entity_poly.pdbx_strand_id
1 'polypeptide(L)'
;MQHVARVEATGSTSGNVEYYHCVSCGKNYKDKNGTTEITDVLIPATRKISFKTLTVDENNNVYGKVPNSQTTYSFLTEVSTPQNVSYVLSLDIYGTKQVPTKTVPINVGDNVFYITETVGNDITLYTVTIRRRPVYTVTFNTNCSTVVENQLVEEDFFAIEPKLEKIGYTFLGWNYSFQNPITSDIQITASWSANTDTKYKVEYYLQNLKDDYYTLYETYNFSGTTDTTATAKQLGYEHFSFNYDNSLTSGNIDGDGSLVLKLYYTRNAYVLSNENTEYGEITNGNTIKYGASVTTCATEYFWCEFVGWYSGEQLLSTNKNYSFIIDKNVTAKFKSKQETSNLIFTADKTTFNITGIKDKTVTQIIIPNYTTSIGESSFSGCSSLEEITIPFVGAVAGKTSSDTYQYPFGYIFGTSSYTGGTATKQYYYGSSTSSTTFSTYYIPTSLKKVTVTGGNILKGAFYNCSSLTDITIPDSVTSIGSSAFDGC
;
A
#
# COMPACT_ATOMS: atom_id res chain seq x y z
N MET A 1 -55.52 30.56 72.34
CA MET A 1 -56.94 30.94 72.23
C MET A 1 -57.06 32.01 71.17
N GLN A 2 -57.81 31.74 70.10
CA GLN A 2 -58.08 32.69 69.03
C GLN A 2 -59.42 33.38 69.31
N HIS A 3 -59.46 34.71 69.28
CA HIS A 3 -60.69 35.48 69.48
C HIS A 3 -61.53 35.50 68.20
N VAL A 4 -62.84 35.33 68.34
CA VAL A 4 -63.83 35.39 67.26
C VAL A 4 -64.95 36.34 67.70
N ALA A 5 -65.07 37.47 67.00
CA ALA A 5 -66.06 38.50 67.30
C ALA A 5 -67.49 38.08 66.88
N ARG A 6 -68.49 38.65 67.58
CA ARG A 6 -69.92 38.48 67.26
C ARG A 6 -70.27 39.05 65.89
N VAL A 7 -71.12 38.35 65.16
CA VAL A 7 -71.71 38.73 63.87
C VAL A 7 -73.21 38.56 63.97
N GLU A 8 -73.96 39.63 63.74
CA GLU A 8 -75.43 39.59 63.78
C GLU A 8 -76.00 38.71 62.66
N ALA A 9 -77.14 38.07 62.94
CA ALA A 9 -77.87 37.33 61.92
C ALA A 9 -78.41 38.27 60.85
N THR A 10 -78.30 37.88 59.59
CA THR A 10 -78.98 38.53 58.48
C THR A 10 -80.09 37.63 57.97
N GLY A 11 -81.06 38.17 57.21
CA GLY A 11 -82.20 37.39 56.70
C GLY A 11 -81.82 36.13 55.88
N SER A 12 -80.56 35.95 55.51
CA SER A 12 -80.03 34.82 54.73
C SER A 12 -78.89 34.03 55.41
N THR A 13 -78.40 34.47 56.58
CA THR A 13 -77.33 33.77 57.33
C THR A 13 -77.52 33.91 58.84
N SER A 14 -77.46 32.78 59.55
CA SER A 14 -77.44 32.77 61.02
C SER A 14 -76.17 33.45 61.55
N GLY A 15 -76.35 34.38 62.49
CA GLY A 15 -75.26 35.07 63.17
C GLY A 15 -74.53 34.16 64.15
N ASN A 16 -73.37 34.60 64.62
CA ASN A 16 -72.58 33.91 65.64
C ASN A 16 -72.52 34.72 66.94
N VAL A 17 -72.26 34.06 68.06
CA VAL A 17 -71.91 34.74 69.33
C VAL A 17 -70.41 35.04 69.33
N GLU A 18 -69.95 35.97 70.17
CA GLU A 18 -68.51 36.21 70.39
C GLU A 18 -67.92 35.11 71.30
N TYR A 19 -66.74 34.59 70.96
CA TYR A 19 -66.08 33.50 71.70
C TYR A 19 -64.57 33.43 71.46
N TYR A 20 -63.90 32.54 72.20
CA TYR A 20 -62.49 32.20 72.04
C TYR A 20 -62.34 30.71 71.71
N HIS A 21 -61.68 30.41 70.58
CA HIS A 21 -61.41 29.05 70.13
C HIS A 21 -60.04 28.55 70.63
N CYS A 22 -60.01 27.37 71.25
CA CYS A 22 -58.78 26.73 71.68
C CYS A 22 -58.22 25.81 70.58
N VAL A 23 -57.20 26.28 69.87
CA VAL A 23 -56.58 25.56 68.74
C VAL A 23 -55.96 24.20 69.13
N SER A 24 -55.63 24.01 70.41
CA SER A 24 -54.99 22.77 70.89
C SER A 24 -55.99 21.69 71.33
N CYS A 25 -57.17 22.04 71.85
CA CYS A 25 -58.18 21.06 72.28
C CYS A 25 -59.50 21.11 71.50
N GLY A 26 -59.64 22.04 70.55
CA GLY A 26 -60.80 22.15 69.65
C GLY A 26 -62.07 22.72 70.28
N LYS A 27 -62.05 23.07 71.56
CA LYS A 27 -63.22 23.57 72.32
C LYS A 27 -63.36 25.09 72.25
N ASN A 28 -64.60 25.58 72.40
CA ASN A 28 -64.94 27.01 72.37
C ASN A 28 -65.28 27.51 73.77
N TYR A 29 -64.88 28.75 74.09
CA TYR A 29 -65.03 29.32 75.43
C TYR A 29 -65.53 30.77 75.36
N LYS A 30 -66.29 31.21 76.37
CA LYS A 30 -66.74 32.61 76.48
C LYS A 30 -65.62 33.59 76.83
N ASP A 31 -64.58 33.10 77.47
CA ASP A 31 -63.47 33.90 77.99
C ASP A 31 -62.13 33.43 77.45
N LYS A 32 -61.18 34.36 77.33
CA LYS A 32 -59.81 34.10 76.85
C LYS A 32 -59.05 33.08 77.70
N ASN A 33 -59.44 32.88 78.96
CA ASN A 33 -58.76 31.99 79.91
C ASN A 33 -59.27 30.54 79.84
N GLY A 34 -60.32 30.26 79.06
CA GLY A 34 -60.84 28.91 78.84
C GLY A 34 -61.59 28.33 80.02
N THR A 35 -62.17 29.18 80.88
CA THR A 35 -62.82 28.74 82.12
C THR A 35 -64.28 28.35 81.93
N THR A 36 -64.97 28.92 80.93
CA THR A 36 -66.37 28.60 80.62
C THR A 36 -66.52 28.09 79.19
N GLU A 37 -66.57 26.77 79.03
CA GLU A 37 -66.79 26.12 77.73
C GLU A 37 -68.21 26.39 77.23
N ILE A 38 -68.35 26.65 75.94
CA ILE A 38 -69.62 26.78 75.24
C ILE A 38 -69.69 25.76 74.12
N THR A 39 -70.87 25.14 74.01
CA THR A 39 -71.14 24.08 73.06
C THR A 39 -71.95 24.56 71.84
N ASP A 40 -72.71 25.66 71.97
CA ASP A 40 -73.51 26.23 70.89
C ASP A 40 -72.90 27.52 70.34
N VAL A 41 -72.00 27.35 69.38
CA VAL A 41 -71.44 28.44 68.56
C VAL A 41 -71.78 28.17 67.10
N LEU A 42 -72.52 29.07 66.47
CA LEU A 42 -72.77 29.03 65.02
C LEU A 42 -71.55 29.61 64.29
N ILE A 43 -70.65 28.76 63.79
CA ILE A 43 -69.50 29.18 62.97
C ILE A 43 -70.02 29.43 61.54
N PRO A 44 -69.74 30.57 60.87
CA PRO A 44 -70.04 30.71 59.45
C PRO A 44 -69.23 29.66 58.69
N ALA A 45 -69.91 28.61 58.25
CA ALA A 45 -69.31 27.55 57.48
C ALA A 45 -68.72 28.15 56.19
N THR A 46 -67.43 27.90 55.93
CA THR A 46 -66.90 27.95 54.56
C THR A 46 -67.80 27.08 53.69
N ARG A 47 -68.55 27.71 52.78
CA ARG A 47 -69.67 27.10 52.04
C ARG A 47 -69.28 26.33 50.77
N LYS A 48 -67.99 26.17 50.48
CA LYS A 48 -67.54 25.50 49.25
C LYS A 48 -67.07 24.08 49.52
N ILE A 49 -67.38 23.16 48.62
CA ILE A 49 -66.72 21.85 48.53
C ILE A 49 -65.21 22.06 48.37
N SER A 50 -64.42 21.24 49.06
CA SER A 50 -62.96 21.24 48.92
C SER A 50 -62.48 19.94 48.29
N PHE A 51 -61.45 20.06 47.46
CA PHE A 51 -60.75 18.92 46.86
C PHE A 51 -59.44 18.72 47.62
N LYS A 52 -59.10 17.48 47.96
CA LYS A 52 -57.94 17.17 48.81
C LYS A 52 -56.61 17.23 48.07
N THR A 53 -56.59 16.79 46.82
CA THR A 53 -55.39 16.60 45.99
C THR A 53 -55.51 17.28 44.61
N LEU A 54 -56.72 17.65 44.18
CA LEU A 54 -56.94 18.42 42.95
C LEU A 54 -56.73 19.92 43.17
N THR A 55 -56.22 20.59 42.13
CA THR A 55 -56.03 22.04 42.13
C THR A 55 -57.31 22.72 41.66
N VAL A 56 -57.74 23.78 42.36
CA VAL A 56 -58.91 24.59 42.00
C VAL A 56 -58.45 25.99 41.62
N ASP A 57 -58.86 26.48 40.46
CA ASP A 57 -58.59 27.86 40.04
C ASP A 57 -59.68 28.84 40.53
N GLU A 58 -59.45 30.13 40.29
CA GLU A 58 -60.36 31.23 40.66
C GLU A 58 -61.71 31.20 39.93
N ASN A 59 -61.83 30.43 38.84
CA ASN A 59 -63.05 30.24 38.04
C ASN A 59 -63.79 28.92 38.36
N ASN A 60 -63.41 28.24 39.46
CA ASN A 60 -63.93 26.93 39.86
C ASN A 60 -63.63 25.79 38.86
N ASN A 61 -62.62 25.92 37.99
CA ASN A 61 -62.10 24.77 37.27
C ASN A 61 -61.17 23.98 38.18
N VAL A 62 -61.29 22.66 38.11
CA VAL A 62 -60.59 21.71 38.97
C VAL A 62 -59.76 20.81 38.09
N TYR A 63 -58.46 20.72 38.36
CA TYR A 63 -57.52 19.97 37.54
C TYR A 63 -56.69 19.00 38.38
N GLY A 64 -56.42 17.84 37.81
CA GLY A 64 -55.45 16.89 38.37
C GLY A 64 -54.96 15.89 37.35
N LYS A 65 -53.80 15.31 37.64
CA LYS A 65 -53.17 14.26 36.85
C LYS A 65 -53.09 12.98 37.67
N VAL A 66 -53.42 11.86 37.05
CA VAL A 66 -53.32 10.53 37.67
C VAL A 66 -52.41 9.61 36.87
N PRO A 67 -51.80 8.60 37.50
CA PRO A 67 -50.94 7.64 36.81
C PRO A 67 -51.67 6.93 35.66
N ASN A 68 -50.96 6.58 34.59
CA ASN A 68 -51.55 5.84 33.47
C ASN A 68 -52.16 4.49 33.91
N SER A 69 -51.62 3.85 34.95
CA SER A 69 -52.15 2.60 35.51
C SER A 69 -53.53 2.76 36.15
N GLN A 70 -53.93 3.98 36.49
CA GLN A 70 -55.21 4.26 37.13
C GLN A 70 -56.34 4.32 36.10
N THR A 71 -57.13 3.25 36.01
CA THR A 71 -58.26 3.11 35.07
C THR A 71 -59.58 3.68 35.60
N THR A 72 -59.65 4.00 36.90
CA THR A 72 -60.83 4.57 37.54
C THR A 72 -60.45 5.73 38.48
N TYR A 73 -61.36 6.70 38.66
CA TYR A 73 -61.20 7.81 39.59
C TYR A 73 -62.32 7.82 40.62
N SER A 74 -61.99 7.94 41.91
CA SER A 74 -62.99 8.00 42.99
C SER A 74 -63.09 9.40 43.58
N PHE A 75 -64.26 10.01 43.42
CA PHE A 75 -64.58 11.32 44.01
C PHE A 75 -64.99 11.22 45.49
N LEU A 76 -65.23 10.00 46.01
CA LEU A 76 -65.63 9.77 47.40
C LEU A 76 -64.57 10.21 48.40
N THR A 77 -63.31 9.94 48.08
CA THR A 77 -62.18 10.24 48.96
C THR A 77 -61.63 11.64 48.74
N GLU A 78 -61.94 12.24 47.59
CA GLU A 78 -61.35 13.48 47.10
C GLU A 78 -62.17 14.72 47.45
N VAL A 79 -63.50 14.62 47.40
CA VAL A 79 -64.42 15.74 47.66
C VAL A 79 -64.83 15.74 49.13
N SER A 80 -64.63 16.87 49.81
CA SER A 80 -65.10 17.10 51.18
C SER A 80 -66.17 18.19 51.18
N THR A 81 -67.29 17.93 51.85
CA THR A 81 -68.44 18.84 51.89
C THR A 81 -68.66 19.42 53.28
N PRO A 82 -68.89 20.75 53.42
CA PRO A 82 -69.37 21.36 54.66
C PRO A 82 -70.75 20.81 55.10
N GLN A 83 -71.13 21.01 56.37
CA GLN A 83 -72.48 20.65 56.84
C GLN A 83 -73.55 21.42 56.05
N ASN A 84 -74.60 20.73 55.62
CA ASN A 84 -75.75 21.24 54.84
C ASN A 84 -75.48 21.54 53.35
N VAL A 85 -74.42 20.98 52.77
CA VAL A 85 -74.14 21.03 51.33
C VAL A 85 -74.41 19.67 50.70
N SER A 86 -75.16 19.63 49.59
CA SER A 86 -75.26 18.45 48.73
C SER A 86 -74.52 18.72 47.42
N TYR A 87 -73.91 17.67 46.84
CA TYR A 87 -73.29 17.77 45.54
C TYR A 87 -73.72 16.62 44.62
N VAL A 88 -73.79 16.91 43.34
CA VAL A 88 -74.10 15.95 42.28
C VAL A 88 -72.93 15.90 41.31
N LEU A 89 -72.47 14.70 40.99
CA LEU A 89 -71.48 14.46 39.95
C LEU A 89 -72.20 14.13 38.63
N SER A 90 -71.83 14.79 37.55
CA SER A 90 -72.51 14.75 36.25
C SER A 90 -71.53 14.69 35.08
N LEU A 91 -72.01 14.21 33.93
CA LEU A 91 -71.30 14.20 32.65
C LEU A 91 -71.63 15.43 31.77
N ASP A 92 -72.62 16.24 32.14
CA ASP A 92 -72.92 17.52 31.48
C ASP A 92 -73.02 18.69 32.46
N ILE A 93 -72.78 19.89 31.93
CA ILE A 93 -72.77 21.17 32.66
C ILE A 93 -74.09 21.50 33.37
N TYR A 94 -75.22 20.93 32.94
CA TYR A 94 -76.53 21.20 33.51
C TYR A 94 -76.90 20.24 34.65
N GLY A 95 -76.04 19.27 34.97
CA GLY A 95 -76.29 18.30 36.03
C GLY A 95 -77.34 17.23 35.70
N THR A 96 -77.72 17.10 34.44
CA THR A 96 -78.86 16.25 34.03
C THR A 96 -78.48 14.77 33.84
N LYS A 97 -77.26 14.50 33.39
CA LYS A 97 -76.68 13.16 33.22
C LYS A 97 -75.82 12.83 34.42
N GLN A 98 -76.49 12.48 35.51
CA GLN A 98 -75.82 12.13 36.76
C GLN A 98 -75.00 10.85 36.61
N VAL A 99 -73.85 10.82 37.28
CA VAL A 99 -73.01 9.64 37.34
C VAL A 99 -73.57 8.69 38.42
N PRO A 100 -73.93 7.44 38.07
CA PRO A 100 -74.61 6.52 38.99
C PRO A 100 -73.71 6.07 40.15
N THR A 101 -72.40 6.22 40.02
CA THR A 101 -71.40 5.87 41.03
C THR A 101 -70.43 7.03 41.22
N LYS A 102 -70.01 7.29 42.46
CA LYS A 102 -68.98 8.32 42.74
C LYS A 102 -67.55 7.87 42.36
N THR A 103 -67.39 6.64 41.87
CA THR A 103 -66.19 6.13 41.22
C THR A 103 -66.49 5.91 39.74
N VAL A 104 -65.67 6.46 38.84
CA VAL A 104 -65.89 6.45 37.39
C VAL A 104 -64.71 5.83 36.64
N PRO A 105 -64.93 5.15 35.50
CA PRO A 105 -63.85 4.81 34.59
C PRO A 105 -63.28 6.08 33.94
N ILE A 106 -61.98 6.09 33.68
CA ILE A 106 -61.28 7.18 32.97
C ILE A 106 -60.46 6.63 31.81
N ASN A 107 -60.56 7.28 30.66
CA ASN A 107 -59.78 7.00 29.47
C ASN A 107 -58.43 7.71 29.53
N VAL A 108 -57.46 7.29 28.71
CA VAL A 108 -56.19 8.01 28.56
C VAL A 108 -56.45 9.41 27.98
N GLY A 109 -55.78 10.43 28.52
CA GLY A 109 -56.01 11.83 28.19
C GLY A 109 -56.97 12.53 29.16
N ASP A 110 -57.60 13.61 28.69
CA ASP A 110 -58.47 14.45 29.53
C ASP A 110 -59.86 13.84 29.67
N ASN A 111 -60.30 13.68 30.91
CA ASN A 111 -61.64 13.24 31.26
C ASN A 111 -62.33 14.39 31.99
N VAL A 112 -63.42 14.90 31.43
CA VAL A 112 -64.15 16.05 31.96
C VAL A 112 -65.41 15.58 32.66
N PHE A 113 -65.59 16.05 33.89
CA PHE A 113 -66.75 15.84 34.74
C PHE A 113 -67.25 17.18 35.25
N TYR A 114 -68.50 17.22 35.70
CA TYR A 114 -69.10 18.41 36.28
C TYR A 114 -69.60 18.08 37.67
N ILE A 115 -69.25 18.92 38.65
CA ILE A 115 -69.80 18.84 39.99
C ILE A 115 -70.66 20.06 40.22
N THR A 116 -71.94 19.84 40.52
CA THR A 116 -72.82 20.89 40.99
C THR A 116 -72.92 20.83 42.51
N GLU A 117 -72.67 21.96 43.16
CA GLU A 117 -72.81 22.17 44.59
C GLU A 117 -74.10 22.97 44.83
N THR A 118 -74.99 22.44 45.67
CA THR A 118 -76.27 23.08 45.99
C THR A 118 -76.33 23.45 47.46
N VAL A 119 -76.58 24.74 47.74
CA VAL A 119 -76.78 25.27 49.09
C VAL A 119 -78.08 26.06 49.11
N GLY A 120 -79.16 25.45 49.61
CA GLY A 120 -80.50 26.07 49.49
C GLY A 120 -80.93 26.17 48.02
N ASN A 121 -81.13 27.40 47.54
CA ASN A 121 -81.50 27.69 46.14
C ASN A 121 -80.31 28.09 45.25
N ASP A 122 -79.11 28.22 45.81
CA ASP A 122 -77.91 28.60 45.06
C ASP A 122 -77.17 27.37 44.54
N ILE A 123 -76.79 27.38 43.26
CA ILE A 123 -76.04 26.30 42.60
C ILE A 123 -74.70 26.85 42.08
N THR A 124 -73.60 26.19 42.46
CA THR A 124 -72.26 26.45 41.91
C THR A 124 -71.82 25.28 41.04
N LEU A 125 -71.25 25.57 39.86
CA LEU A 125 -70.73 24.57 38.94
C LEU A 125 -69.20 24.54 39.00
N TYR A 126 -68.65 23.33 39.16
CA TYR A 126 -67.23 23.04 39.04
C TYR A 126 -66.99 22.18 37.80
N THR A 127 -66.09 22.61 36.93
CA THR A 127 -65.61 21.78 35.81
C THR A 127 -64.38 21.02 36.29
N VAL A 128 -64.43 19.69 36.30
CA VAL A 128 -63.35 18.85 36.79
C VAL A 128 -62.70 18.11 35.63
N THR A 129 -61.44 18.42 35.34
CA THR A 129 -60.65 17.73 34.32
C THR A 129 -59.60 16.86 35.00
N ILE A 130 -59.77 15.55 34.90
CA ILE A 130 -58.78 14.56 35.33
C ILE A 130 -58.07 14.03 34.10
N ARG A 131 -56.77 14.34 34.00
CA ARG A 131 -55.93 13.79 32.95
C ARG A 131 -55.30 12.49 33.42
N ARG A 132 -55.68 11.39 32.79
CA ARG A 132 -54.96 10.12 32.90
C ARG A 132 -53.78 10.20 31.96
N ARG A 133 -52.57 10.27 32.51
CA ARG A 133 -51.35 10.54 31.74
C ARG A 133 -51.18 9.51 30.61
N PRO A 134 -51.01 9.94 29.36
CA PRO A 134 -50.57 9.06 28.28
C PRO A 134 -49.17 8.49 28.55
N VAL A 135 -48.86 7.39 27.86
CA VAL A 135 -47.50 6.85 27.78
C VAL A 135 -46.99 7.08 26.37
N TYR A 136 -45.80 7.67 26.28
CA TYR A 136 -45.15 8.01 25.03
C TYR A 136 -43.94 7.11 24.79
N THR A 137 -43.65 6.87 23.51
CA THR A 137 -42.51 6.09 23.07
C THR A 137 -41.32 7.02 22.83
N VAL A 138 -40.22 6.76 23.53
CA VAL A 138 -38.92 7.40 23.31
C VAL A 138 -38.04 6.44 22.54
N THR A 139 -37.69 6.81 21.31
CA THR A 139 -36.84 6.04 20.41
C THR A 139 -35.44 6.64 20.33
N PHE A 140 -34.41 5.80 20.22
CA PHE A 140 -33.02 6.25 20.16
C PHE A 140 -32.40 5.93 18.80
N ASN A 141 -31.99 6.96 18.07
CA ASN A 141 -31.13 6.79 16.89
C ASN A 141 -29.67 6.96 17.31
N THR A 142 -28.93 5.85 17.34
CA THR A 142 -27.53 5.84 17.78
C THR A 142 -26.52 6.10 16.65
N ASN A 143 -26.99 6.35 15.41
CA ASN A 143 -26.16 6.56 14.22
C ASN A 143 -25.14 5.42 14.00
N CYS A 144 -25.68 4.19 13.91
CA CYS A 144 -24.95 2.95 13.70
C CYS A 144 -23.97 2.60 14.84
N SER A 145 -24.34 2.89 16.08
CA SER A 145 -23.67 2.38 17.28
C SER A 145 -24.49 1.23 17.89
N THR A 146 -24.20 0.85 19.14
CA THR A 146 -24.94 -0.15 19.92
C THR A 146 -26.45 0.08 19.84
N VAL A 147 -27.21 -1.01 19.71
CA VAL A 147 -28.68 -0.96 19.72
C VAL A 147 -29.13 -0.60 21.13
N VAL A 148 -30.01 0.39 21.23
CA VAL A 148 -30.65 0.80 22.48
C VAL A 148 -32.14 0.50 22.38
N GLU A 149 -32.69 -0.16 23.40
CA GLU A 149 -34.13 -0.43 23.46
C GLU A 149 -34.94 0.86 23.63
N ASN A 150 -36.11 0.90 23.02
CA ASN A 150 -37.04 2.00 23.19
C ASN A 150 -37.54 2.07 24.64
N GLN A 151 -37.77 3.28 25.13
CA GLN A 151 -38.37 3.49 26.45
C GLN A 151 -39.84 3.90 26.33
N LEU A 152 -40.66 3.40 27.25
CA LEU A 152 -42.05 3.82 27.42
C LEU A 152 -42.11 4.74 28.64
N VAL A 153 -42.38 6.03 28.42
CA VAL A 153 -42.32 7.06 29.46
C VAL A 153 -43.68 7.71 29.61
N GLU A 154 -44.16 7.77 30.85
CA GLU A 154 -45.43 8.44 31.17
C GLU A 154 -45.30 9.97 31.05
N GLU A 155 -46.36 10.64 30.62
CA GLU A 155 -46.38 12.10 30.48
C GLU A 155 -45.87 12.83 31.73
N ASP A 156 -45.05 13.87 31.54
CA ASP A 156 -44.34 14.66 32.57
C ASP A 156 -43.16 13.95 33.26
N PHE A 157 -42.88 12.68 32.97
CA PHE A 157 -41.70 11.98 33.50
C PHE A 157 -40.49 12.13 32.57
N PHE A 158 -39.31 11.84 33.11
CA PHE A 158 -38.03 11.90 32.40
C PHE A 158 -37.65 10.55 31.79
N ALA A 159 -37.09 10.58 30.59
CA ALA A 159 -36.42 9.41 30.00
C ALA A 159 -35.06 9.17 30.69
N ILE A 160 -34.57 7.94 30.65
CA ILE A 160 -33.26 7.57 31.18
C ILE A 160 -32.22 7.69 30.06
N GLU A 161 -31.13 8.42 30.32
CA GLU A 161 -30.03 8.57 29.36
C GLU A 161 -29.29 7.23 29.13
N PRO A 162 -29.19 6.73 27.89
CA PRO A 162 -28.40 5.55 27.59
C PRO A 162 -26.90 5.86 27.61
N LYS A 163 -26.08 4.91 28.06
CA LYS A 163 -24.62 4.94 27.85
C LYS A 163 -24.27 4.33 26.50
N LEU A 164 -23.44 5.00 25.73
CA LEU A 164 -23.03 4.56 24.39
C LEU A 164 -21.51 4.50 24.26
N GLU A 165 -21.04 3.55 23.45
CA GLU A 165 -19.65 3.45 23.01
C GLU A 165 -19.62 3.19 21.50
N LYS A 166 -18.73 3.87 20.79
CA LYS A 166 -18.49 3.67 19.36
C LYS A 166 -16.98 3.75 19.11
N ILE A 167 -16.38 2.62 18.74
CA ILE A 167 -14.93 2.50 18.58
C ILE A 167 -14.45 3.48 17.50
N GLY A 168 -13.42 4.28 17.79
CA GLY A 168 -12.90 5.32 16.89
C GLY A 168 -13.68 6.64 16.90
N TYR A 169 -14.65 6.80 17.80
CA TYR A 169 -15.48 8.00 17.88
C TYR A 169 -15.59 8.54 19.31
N THR A 170 -15.65 9.87 19.43
CA THR A 170 -15.95 10.58 20.67
C THR A 170 -17.44 10.93 20.69
N PHE A 171 -18.12 10.55 21.78
CA PHE A 171 -19.53 10.89 21.98
C PHE A 171 -19.66 12.38 22.34
N LEU A 172 -20.43 13.13 21.56
CA LEU A 172 -20.65 14.57 21.78
C LEU A 172 -21.90 14.86 22.62
N GLY A 173 -22.80 13.88 22.75
CA GLY A 173 -24.06 14.03 23.46
C GLY A 173 -25.27 13.73 22.58
N TRP A 174 -26.45 13.92 23.17
CA TRP A 174 -27.75 13.76 22.53
C TRP A 174 -28.31 15.10 22.06
N ASN A 175 -29.16 15.10 21.04
CA ASN A 175 -29.91 16.30 20.63
C ASN A 175 -31.08 16.66 21.57
N TYR A 176 -31.14 16.05 22.76
CA TYR A 176 -32.19 16.21 23.75
C TYR A 176 -31.58 16.26 25.16
N SER A 177 -32.16 17.09 26.03
CA SER A 177 -31.81 17.12 27.45
C SER A 177 -32.72 16.19 28.23
N PHE A 178 -32.16 15.15 28.88
CA PHE A 178 -32.91 14.21 29.72
C PHE A 178 -33.47 14.83 31.02
N GLN A 179 -33.23 16.12 31.24
CA GLN A 179 -33.89 16.92 32.28
C GLN A 179 -35.21 17.55 31.80
N ASN A 180 -35.59 17.35 30.53
CA ASN A 180 -36.88 17.78 30.00
C ASN A 180 -37.91 16.64 30.15
N PRO A 181 -39.15 16.95 30.57
CA PRO A 181 -40.21 15.95 30.65
C PRO A 181 -40.66 15.49 29.25
N ILE A 182 -41.13 14.23 29.17
CA ILE A 182 -41.72 13.68 27.95
C ILE A 182 -43.19 14.07 27.87
N THR A 183 -43.58 14.65 26.73
CA THR A 183 -44.94 15.15 26.47
C THR A 183 -45.53 14.64 25.15
N SER A 184 -44.76 13.91 24.34
CA SER A 184 -45.17 13.27 23.09
C SER A 184 -44.18 12.17 22.73
N ASP A 185 -44.53 11.33 21.75
CA ASP A 185 -43.55 10.44 21.12
C ASP A 185 -42.38 11.26 20.56
N ILE A 186 -41.15 10.76 20.73
CA ILE A 186 -39.93 11.48 20.32
C ILE A 186 -38.84 10.50 19.86
N GLN A 187 -38.04 10.95 18.89
CA GLN A 187 -36.80 10.30 18.49
C GLN A 187 -35.61 11.16 18.92
N ILE A 188 -34.75 10.61 19.77
CA ILE A 188 -33.54 11.25 20.28
C ILE A 188 -32.33 10.69 19.52
N THR A 189 -31.49 11.57 18.97
CA THR A 189 -30.38 11.21 18.09
C THR A 189 -29.03 11.52 18.74
N ALA A 190 -28.11 10.55 18.71
CA ALA A 190 -26.75 10.68 19.21
C ALA A 190 -25.84 11.44 18.23
N SER A 191 -24.98 12.30 18.76
CA SER A 191 -23.95 13.01 17.99
C SER A 191 -22.55 12.49 18.30
N TRP A 192 -21.71 12.38 17.27
CA TRP A 192 -20.37 11.78 17.34
C TRP A 192 -19.35 12.61 16.57
N SER A 193 -18.10 12.59 17.03
CA SER A 193 -16.94 13.11 16.29
C SER A 193 -15.95 11.98 16.04
N ALA A 194 -15.43 11.85 14.82
CA ALA A 194 -14.40 10.86 14.50
C ALA A 194 -13.10 11.23 15.24
N ASN A 195 -12.47 10.25 15.88
CA ASN A 195 -11.21 10.46 16.58
C ASN A 195 -10.11 10.77 15.56
N THR A 196 -9.25 11.74 15.86
CA THR A 196 -8.16 12.20 14.97
C THR A 196 -6.84 11.47 15.19
N ASP A 197 -6.77 10.58 16.18
CA ASP A 197 -5.58 9.90 16.66
C ASP A 197 -5.65 8.37 16.58
N THR A 198 -6.63 7.84 15.84
CA THR A 198 -6.85 6.41 15.60
C THR A 198 -5.63 5.79 14.94
N LYS A 199 -5.09 4.72 15.55
CA LYS A 199 -3.80 4.13 15.16
C LYS A 199 -3.94 3.24 13.93
N TYR A 200 -2.87 3.16 13.14
CA TYR A 200 -2.72 2.17 12.07
C TYR A 200 -1.24 1.88 11.82
N LYS A 201 -0.93 0.86 11.00
CA LYS A 201 0.45 0.47 10.70
C LYS A 201 0.73 0.43 9.20
N VAL A 202 2.00 0.64 8.85
CA VAL A 202 2.54 0.40 7.52
C VAL A 202 3.72 -0.56 7.65
N GLU A 203 3.67 -1.66 6.90
CA GLU A 203 4.67 -2.72 6.87
C GLU A 203 5.37 -2.75 5.51
N TYR A 204 6.70 -2.89 5.53
CA TYR A 204 7.54 -2.95 4.34
C TYR A 204 8.18 -4.33 4.24
N TYR A 205 8.05 -4.96 3.08
CA TYR A 205 8.45 -6.33 2.85
C TYR A 205 9.44 -6.44 1.69
N LEU A 206 10.56 -7.13 1.91
CA LEU A 206 11.60 -7.37 0.90
C LEU A 206 11.55 -8.82 0.42
N GLN A 207 11.65 -9.03 -0.90
CA GLN A 207 11.73 -10.36 -1.49
C GLN A 207 12.97 -11.11 -1.00
N ASN A 208 12.80 -12.37 -0.63
CA ASN A 208 13.89 -13.18 -0.10
C ASN A 208 14.81 -13.77 -1.20
N LEU A 209 15.89 -14.43 -0.78
CA LEU A 209 16.87 -14.99 -1.72
C LEU A 209 16.37 -16.19 -2.54
N LYS A 210 15.37 -16.91 -2.03
CA LYS A 210 14.78 -18.11 -2.66
C LYS A 210 13.69 -17.79 -3.69
N ASP A 211 13.27 -16.53 -3.77
CA ASP A 211 12.17 -16.06 -4.62
C ASP A 211 10.79 -16.69 -4.34
N ASP A 212 10.62 -17.35 -3.20
CA ASP A 212 9.38 -18.05 -2.82
C ASP A 212 8.47 -17.20 -1.89
N TYR A 213 9.00 -16.19 -1.20
CA TYR A 213 8.20 -15.26 -0.38
C TYR A 213 8.89 -13.92 -0.09
N TYR A 214 8.17 -13.03 0.60
CA TYR A 214 8.69 -11.75 1.10
C TYR A 214 8.81 -11.78 2.62
N THR A 215 9.86 -11.16 3.15
CA THR A 215 10.13 -11.08 4.59
C THR A 215 9.83 -9.67 5.08
N LEU A 216 9.17 -9.55 6.24
CA LEU A 216 8.95 -8.25 6.90
C LEU A 216 10.31 -7.62 7.21
N TYR A 217 10.55 -6.43 6.70
CA TYR A 217 11.79 -5.69 6.88
C TYR A 217 11.64 -4.65 7.98
N GLU A 218 10.59 -3.84 7.90
CA GLU A 218 10.31 -2.82 8.92
C GLU A 218 8.82 -2.46 9.01
N THR A 219 8.43 -1.91 10.16
CA THR A 219 7.06 -1.50 10.48
C THR A 219 7.06 -0.10 11.09
N TYR A 220 6.15 0.75 10.61
CA TYR A 220 5.91 2.08 11.15
C TYR A 220 4.49 2.19 11.69
N ASN A 221 4.34 2.85 12.84
CA ASN A 221 3.05 3.13 13.46
C ASN A 221 2.66 4.59 13.17
N PHE A 222 1.42 4.80 12.77
CA PHE A 222 0.86 6.10 12.45
C PHE A 222 -0.49 6.30 13.15
N SER A 223 -1.02 7.51 13.02
CA SER A 223 -2.39 7.83 13.42
C SER A 223 -3.05 8.75 12.40
N GLY A 224 -4.38 8.71 12.34
CA GLY A 224 -5.18 9.61 11.53
C GLY A 224 -6.65 9.60 11.97
N THR A 225 -7.49 10.27 11.18
CA THR A 225 -8.91 10.40 11.50
C THR A 225 -9.68 9.14 11.13
N THR A 226 -10.50 8.61 12.04
CA THR A 226 -11.37 7.45 11.77
C THR A 226 -12.25 7.68 10.55
N ASP A 227 -12.43 6.63 9.75
CA ASP A 227 -13.22 6.62 8.51
C ASP A 227 -12.69 7.59 7.43
N THR A 228 -11.38 7.89 7.49
CA THR A 228 -10.65 8.53 6.40
C THR A 228 -9.63 7.59 5.79
N THR A 229 -9.21 7.86 4.55
CA THR A 229 -8.24 7.02 3.83
C THR A 229 -6.81 7.37 4.22
N ALA A 230 -6.07 6.41 4.78
CA ALA A 230 -4.61 6.49 4.89
C ALA A 230 -3.96 6.07 3.58
N THR A 231 -2.87 6.73 3.20
CA THR A 231 -2.01 6.32 2.07
C THR A 231 -0.57 6.19 2.55
N ALA A 232 0.02 5.03 2.31
CA ALA A 232 1.39 4.75 2.69
C ALA A 232 2.37 5.45 1.76
N LYS A 233 3.44 5.99 2.34
CA LYS A 233 4.56 6.56 1.58
C LYS A 233 5.46 5.43 1.07
N GLN A 234 5.72 5.41 -0.24
CA GLN A 234 6.74 4.55 -0.83
C GLN A 234 8.14 4.99 -0.39
N LEU A 235 8.94 4.05 0.09
CA LEU A 235 10.36 4.22 0.40
C LEU A 235 11.24 3.65 -0.72
N GLY A 236 12.53 4.02 -0.73
CA GLY A 236 13.53 3.47 -1.64
C GLY A 236 14.45 2.50 -0.91
N TYR A 237 14.61 1.29 -1.45
CA TYR A 237 15.53 0.28 -0.95
C TYR A 237 16.56 -0.06 -2.03
N GLU A 238 17.84 0.03 -1.68
CA GLU A 238 18.93 -0.27 -2.61
C GLU A 238 18.82 -1.70 -3.15
N HIS A 239 18.93 -1.87 -4.46
CA HIS A 239 18.73 -3.15 -5.16
C HIS A 239 17.31 -3.75 -5.12
N PHE A 240 16.29 -2.99 -4.74
CA PHE A 240 14.89 -3.43 -4.86
C PHE A 240 14.02 -2.43 -5.62
N SER A 241 12.99 -2.94 -6.27
CA SER A 241 11.96 -2.18 -6.98
C SER A 241 10.60 -2.42 -6.35
N PHE A 242 9.80 -1.36 -6.26
CA PHE A 242 8.45 -1.45 -5.69
C PHE A 242 7.53 -2.34 -6.55
N ASN A 243 6.75 -3.19 -5.88
CA ASN A 243 5.81 -4.11 -6.53
C ASN A 243 4.37 -3.63 -6.29
N TYR A 244 3.77 -3.00 -7.31
CA TYR A 244 2.40 -2.48 -7.24
C TYR A 244 1.36 -3.58 -7.05
N ASP A 245 1.49 -4.70 -7.77
CA ASP A 245 0.47 -5.76 -7.81
C ASP A 245 0.30 -6.45 -6.46
N ASN A 246 1.38 -6.56 -5.68
CA ASN A 246 1.35 -7.19 -4.36
C ASN A 246 1.05 -6.21 -3.22
N SER A 247 1.08 -4.90 -3.45
CA SER A 247 1.05 -3.89 -2.38
C SER A 247 -0.34 -3.33 -2.12
N LEU A 248 -0.68 -3.23 -0.83
CA LEU A 248 -1.82 -2.45 -0.34
C LEU A 248 -1.33 -1.08 0.10
N THR A 249 -1.46 -0.08 -0.79
CA THR A 249 -0.90 1.27 -0.59
C THR A 249 -1.84 2.24 0.10
N SER A 250 -3.13 1.94 0.16
CA SER A 250 -4.12 2.76 0.85
C SER A 250 -5.25 1.92 1.43
N GLY A 251 -5.95 2.49 2.42
CA GLY A 251 -7.06 1.83 3.10
C GLY A 251 -7.75 2.77 4.09
N ASN A 252 -8.95 2.39 4.52
CA ASN A 252 -9.73 3.14 5.51
C ASN A 252 -9.11 2.98 6.91
N ILE A 253 -9.00 4.06 7.67
CA ILE A 253 -8.60 4.03 9.07
C ILE A 253 -9.81 3.59 9.89
N ASP A 254 -9.93 2.28 10.09
CA ASP A 254 -10.99 1.69 10.90
C ASP A 254 -10.84 2.12 12.36
N GLY A 255 -11.97 2.37 13.02
CA GLY A 255 -12.00 2.90 14.39
C GLY A 255 -11.25 2.04 15.42
N ASP A 256 -11.15 0.73 15.18
CA ASP A 256 -10.45 -0.24 16.03
C ASP A 256 -8.93 -0.25 15.84
N GLY A 257 -8.43 0.50 14.86
CA GLY A 257 -7.02 0.60 14.52
C GLY A 257 -6.44 -0.65 13.86
N SER A 258 -7.28 -1.49 13.26
CA SER A 258 -6.87 -2.73 12.59
C SER A 258 -6.21 -2.53 11.23
N LEU A 259 -6.25 -1.32 10.65
CA LEU A 259 -5.65 -1.04 9.35
C LEU A 259 -4.13 -1.32 9.36
N VAL A 260 -3.71 -2.21 8.46
CA VAL A 260 -2.30 -2.47 8.14
C VAL A 260 -2.08 -2.37 6.64
N LEU A 261 -1.37 -1.33 6.21
CA LEU A 261 -0.91 -1.19 4.83
C LEU A 261 0.36 -1.99 4.63
N LYS A 262 0.51 -2.66 3.48
CA LYS A 262 1.62 -3.59 3.21
C LYS A 262 2.25 -3.28 1.87
N LEU A 263 3.52 -2.88 1.89
CA LEU A 263 4.28 -2.48 0.71
C LEU A 263 5.38 -3.50 0.43
N TYR A 264 5.39 -4.04 -0.79
CA TYR A 264 6.28 -5.13 -1.20
C TYR A 264 7.30 -4.65 -2.23
N TYR A 265 8.53 -5.14 -2.10
CA TYR A 265 9.65 -4.76 -2.95
C TYR A 265 10.39 -5.99 -3.48
N THR A 266 10.48 -6.07 -4.81
CA THR A 266 11.08 -7.17 -5.56
C THR A 266 12.58 -6.92 -5.74
N ARG A 267 13.41 -7.95 -5.66
CA ARG A 267 14.86 -7.83 -5.92
C ARG A 267 15.09 -7.40 -7.37
N ASN A 268 15.98 -6.43 -7.57
CA ASN A 268 16.46 -6.04 -8.88
C ASN A 268 17.27 -7.18 -9.51
N ALA A 269 17.34 -7.18 -10.84
CA ALA A 269 18.16 -8.12 -11.59
C ALA A 269 19.30 -7.40 -12.31
N TYR A 270 20.43 -8.08 -12.40
CA TYR A 270 21.67 -7.59 -12.99
C TYR A 270 22.18 -8.57 -14.03
N VAL A 271 22.90 -8.06 -15.03
CA VAL A 271 23.37 -8.83 -16.16
C VAL A 271 24.80 -9.29 -15.94
N LEU A 272 25.03 -10.59 -16.08
CA LEU A 272 26.36 -11.19 -16.26
C LEU A 272 26.58 -11.47 -17.76
N SER A 273 27.54 -10.80 -18.37
CA SER A 273 27.72 -10.82 -19.83
C SER A 273 29.18 -10.88 -20.27
N ASN A 274 29.38 -11.09 -21.56
CA ASN A 274 30.64 -10.89 -22.27
C ASN A 274 30.47 -9.69 -23.23
N GLU A 275 31.40 -8.74 -23.21
CA GLU A 275 31.40 -7.55 -24.06
C GLU A 275 31.52 -7.88 -25.56
N ASN A 276 32.34 -8.89 -25.91
CA ASN A 276 32.51 -9.32 -27.29
C ASN A 276 32.59 -10.86 -27.39
N THR A 277 31.53 -11.46 -27.93
CA THR A 277 31.41 -12.90 -28.14
C THR A 277 32.37 -13.45 -29.20
N GLU A 278 33.00 -12.57 -29.99
CA GLU A 278 34.03 -12.93 -30.97
C GLU A 278 35.42 -13.13 -30.35
N TYR A 279 35.64 -12.75 -29.09
CA TYR A 279 36.97 -12.81 -28.44
C TYR A 279 37.06 -13.82 -27.29
N GLY A 280 35.92 -14.33 -26.83
CA GLY A 280 35.87 -15.32 -25.78
C GLY A 280 34.46 -15.69 -25.40
N GLU A 281 34.34 -16.52 -24.38
CA GLU A 281 33.07 -17.00 -23.81
C GLU A 281 33.12 -16.96 -22.30
N ILE A 282 31.93 -16.93 -21.68
CA ILE A 282 31.77 -17.06 -20.25
C ILE A 282 30.78 -18.16 -19.93
N THR A 283 30.97 -18.82 -18.80
CA THR A 283 29.93 -19.70 -18.23
C THR A 283 28.86 -18.89 -17.51
N ASN A 284 27.63 -19.40 -17.44
CA ASN A 284 26.55 -18.81 -16.63
C ASN A 284 26.15 -17.36 -17.00
N GLY A 285 26.43 -16.89 -18.21
CA GLY A 285 25.96 -15.58 -18.68
C GLY A 285 24.45 -15.51 -18.71
N ASN A 286 23.84 -14.67 -17.87
CA ASN A 286 22.40 -14.58 -17.63
C ASN A 286 22.03 -13.27 -16.91
N THR A 287 20.72 -13.00 -16.83
CA THR A 287 20.15 -12.02 -15.91
C THR A 287 19.89 -12.68 -14.56
N ILE A 288 20.51 -12.16 -13.49
CA ILE A 288 20.57 -12.79 -12.17
C ILE A 288 20.09 -11.78 -11.12
N LYS A 289 19.26 -12.19 -10.17
CA LYS A 289 18.75 -11.31 -9.12
C LYS A 289 19.81 -10.95 -8.08
N TYR A 290 19.67 -9.75 -7.52
CA TYR A 290 20.46 -9.23 -6.40
C TYR A 290 20.63 -10.26 -5.27
N GLY A 291 21.83 -10.39 -4.72
CA GLY A 291 22.13 -11.25 -3.57
C GLY A 291 22.33 -12.74 -3.92
N ALA A 292 22.20 -13.14 -5.18
CA ALA A 292 22.54 -14.49 -5.61
C ALA A 292 24.06 -14.69 -5.67
N SER A 293 24.53 -15.85 -5.20
CA SER A 293 25.93 -16.26 -5.35
C SER A 293 26.16 -16.86 -6.73
N VAL A 294 27.18 -16.35 -7.44
CA VAL A 294 27.52 -16.78 -8.80
C VAL A 294 28.97 -17.23 -8.83
N THR A 295 29.24 -18.29 -9.60
CA THR A 295 30.59 -18.69 -10.00
C THR A 295 30.62 -18.79 -11.52
N THR A 296 31.59 -18.12 -12.14
CA THR A 296 31.76 -18.07 -13.58
C THR A 296 33.24 -18.18 -13.97
N CYS A 297 33.50 -18.63 -15.18
CA CYS A 297 34.81 -18.70 -15.80
C CYS A 297 34.78 -18.01 -17.16
N ALA A 298 35.82 -17.23 -17.46
CA ALA A 298 36.08 -16.66 -18.78
C ALA A 298 37.10 -17.51 -19.55
N THR A 299 36.77 -17.82 -20.79
CA THR A 299 37.64 -18.55 -21.73
C THR A 299 37.85 -17.70 -22.97
N GLU A 300 39.06 -17.18 -23.16
CA GLU A 300 39.43 -16.47 -24.39
C GLU A 300 39.62 -17.44 -25.56
N TYR A 301 39.41 -16.95 -26.79
CA TYR A 301 39.87 -17.69 -27.95
C TYR A 301 41.37 -17.51 -28.19
N PHE A 302 41.97 -18.39 -28.99
CA PHE A 302 43.43 -18.55 -29.04
C PHE A 302 44.21 -17.33 -29.57
N TRP A 303 43.58 -16.41 -30.29
CA TRP A 303 44.16 -15.14 -30.76
C TRP A 303 43.83 -13.94 -29.85
N CYS A 304 43.13 -14.18 -28.76
CA CYS A 304 42.70 -13.18 -27.79
C CYS A 304 43.36 -13.41 -26.42
N GLU A 305 43.19 -12.44 -25.54
CA GLU A 305 43.56 -12.52 -24.13
C GLU A 305 42.45 -11.96 -23.26
N PHE A 306 42.23 -12.59 -22.11
CA PHE A 306 41.28 -12.11 -21.11
C PHE A 306 41.83 -10.89 -20.39
N VAL A 307 41.05 -9.81 -20.35
CA VAL A 307 41.43 -8.55 -19.70
C VAL A 307 41.00 -8.53 -18.25
N GLY A 308 39.75 -8.92 -17.97
CA GLY A 308 39.17 -8.88 -16.64
C GLY A 308 37.64 -8.87 -16.64
N TRP A 309 37.10 -8.96 -15.43
CA TRP A 309 35.69 -8.74 -15.12
C TRP A 309 35.47 -7.29 -14.71
N TYR A 310 34.44 -6.65 -15.25
CA TYR A 310 34.18 -5.23 -15.05
C TYR A 310 32.74 -4.94 -14.66
N SER A 311 32.53 -3.84 -13.93
CA SER A 311 31.23 -3.16 -13.80
C SER A 311 31.36 -1.77 -14.38
N GLY A 312 30.86 -1.56 -15.60
CA GLY A 312 31.17 -0.35 -16.37
C GLY A 312 32.67 -0.29 -16.67
N GLU A 313 33.34 0.74 -16.13
CA GLU A 313 34.79 0.92 -16.24
C GLU A 313 35.58 0.35 -15.05
N GLN A 314 34.90 0.00 -13.95
CA GLN A 314 35.56 -0.51 -12.75
C GLN A 314 35.99 -1.97 -12.96
N LEU A 315 37.30 -2.23 -12.85
CA LEU A 315 37.84 -3.58 -12.78
C LEU A 315 37.44 -4.26 -11.45
N LEU A 316 36.82 -5.43 -11.55
CA LEU A 316 36.38 -6.24 -10.41
C LEU A 316 37.37 -7.38 -10.12
N SER A 317 37.86 -8.05 -11.17
CA SER A 317 38.76 -9.20 -11.03
C SER A 317 39.54 -9.46 -12.32
N THR A 318 40.81 -9.85 -12.19
CA THR A 318 41.65 -10.36 -13.29
C THR A 318 41.69 -11.89 -13.33
N ASN A 319 41.10 -12.56 -12.35
CA ASN A 319 41.02 -14.02 -12.33
C ASN A 319 39.93 -14.49 -13.29
N LYS A 320 40.28 -15.41 -14.19
CA LYS A 320 39.31 -16.02 -15.13
C LYS A 320 38.16 -16.69 -14.41
N ASN A 321 38.48 -17.48 -13.38
CA ASN A 321 37.50 -18.01 -12.44
C ASN A 321 37.15 -16.93 -11.43
N TYR A 322 35.88 -16.57 -11.36
CA TYR A 322 35.39 -15.50 -10.51
C TYR A 322 34.09 -15.90 -9.81
N SER A 323 34.10 -15.84 -8.48
CA SER A 323 32.95 -16.10 -7.62
C SER A 323 32.61 -14.85 -6.83
N PHE A 324 31.34 -14.44 -6.85
CA PHE A 324 30.89 -13.19 -6.25
C PHE A 324 29.37 -13.22 -5.96
N ILE A 325 28.91 -12.26 -5.15
CA ILE A 325 27.49 -11.99 -4.94
C ILE A 325 27.04 -10.92 -5.93
N ILE A 326 25.92 -11.14 -6.61
CA ILE A 326 25.38 -10.19 -7.57
C ILE A 326 24.83 -8.95 -6.85
N ASP A 327 25.46 -7.81 -7.09
CA ASP A 327 25.04 -6.47 -6.65
C ASP A 327 25.05 -5.43 -7.79
N LYS A 328 25.65 -5.77 -8.94
CA LYS A 328 25.74 -4.91 -10.13
C LYS A 328 25.90 -5.74 -11.41
N ASN A 329 25.83 -5.06 -12.56
CA ASN A 329 26.15 -5.68 -13.85
C ASN A 329 27.64 -6.04 -13.89
N VAL A 330 27.95 -7.24 -14.38
CA VAL A 330 29.31 -7.74 -14.49
C VAL A 330 29.56 -8.20 -15.92
N THR A 331 30.65 -7.73 -16.52
CA THR A 331 30.98 -7.99 -17.91
C THR A 331 32.42 -8.47 -18.04
N ALA A 332 32.62 -9.62 -18.68
CA ALA A 332 33.96 -10.06 -19.10
C ALA A 332 34.42 -9.24 -20.31
N LYS A 333 35.68 -8.79 -20.27
CA LYS A 333 36.34 -8.12 -21.38
C LYS A 333 37.53 -8.92 -21.88
N PHE A 334 37.70 -8.88 -23.20
CA PHE A 334 38.76 -9.56 -23.92
C PHE A 334 39.37 -8.57 -24.92
N LYS A 335 40.62 -8.79 -25.31
CA LYS A 335 41.29 -8.03 -26.38
C LYS A 335 42.07 -8.98 -27.27
N SER A 336 42.37 -8.56 -28.50
CA SER A 336 43.28 -9.31 -29.36
C SER A 336 44.70 -9.25 -28.79
N LYS A 337 45.46 -10.35 -28.92
CA LYS A 337 46.86 -10.38 -28.47
C LYS A 337 47.68 -9.30 -29.17
N GLN A 338 48.64 -8.71 -28.47
CA GLN A 338 49.47 -7.61 -28.99
C GLN A 338 50.14 -7.94 -30.35
N GLU A 339 50.61 -9.17 -30.54
CA GLU A 339 51.24 -9.64 -31.79
C GLU A 339 50.32 -9.55 -33.02
N THR A 340 48.99 -9.50 -32.82
CA THR A 340 48.01 -9.38 -33.91
C THR A 340 47.63 -7.93 -34.25
N SER A 341 48.12 -6.95 -33.49
CA SER A 341 47.67 -5.56 -33.57
C SER A 341 47.88 -4.91 -34.94
N ASN A 342 49.00 -5.24 -35.60
CA ASN A 342 49.35 -4.74 -36.94
C ASN A 342 48.71 -5.53 -38.09
N LEU A 343 48.09 -6.69 -37.81
CA LEU A 343 47.51 -7.55 -38.83
C LEU A 343 46.06 -7.15 -39.15
N ILE A 344 45.65 -7.38 -40.39
CA ILE A 344 44.25 -7.44 -40.80
C ILE A 344 43.92 -8.92 -40.92
N PHE A 345 42.93 -9.38 -40.16
CA PHE A 345 42.60 -10.79 -40.08
C PHE A 345 41.10 -11.01 -39.91
N THR A 346 40.65 -12.20 -40.29
CA THR A 346 39.35 -12.75 -39.89
C THR A 346 39.62 -13.96 -39.00
N ALA A 347 38.85 -14.11 -37.93
CA ALA A 347 39.03 -15.21 -37.00
C ALA A 347 37.68 -15.73 -36.50
N ASP A 348 37.64 -17.01 -36.23
CA ASP A 348 36.58 -17.71 -35.52
C ASP A 348 37.22 -18.64 -34.48
N LYS A 349 36.42 -19.28 -33.62
CA LYS A 349 36.90 -20.12 -32.50
C LYS A 349 37.99 -21.14 -32.86
N THR A 350 38.10 -21.52 -34.14
CA THR A 350 39.00 -22.54 -34.67
C THR A 350 40.00 -22.03 -35.70
N THR A 351 39.76 -20.89 -36.36
CA THR A 351 40.60 -20.39 -37.46
C THR A 351 41.07 -18.96 -37.25
N PHE A 352 42.28 -18.65 -37.70
CA PHE A 352 42.86 -17.31 -37.71
C PHE A 352 43.50 -17.07 -39.08
N ASN A 353 42.85 -16.25 -39.89
CA ASN A 353 43.17 -16.05 -41.28
C ASN A 353 43.69 -14.63 -41.48
N ILE A 354 44.95 -14.50 -41.87
CA ILE A 354 45.54 -13.21 -42.19
C ILE A 354 45.11 -12.82 -43.60
N THR A 355 44.53 -11.63 -43.74
CA THR A 355 44.10 -11.09 -45.03
C THR A 355 44.89 -9.84 -45.42
N GLY A 356 45.67 -9.30 -44.49
CA GLY A 356 46.46 -8.10 -44.73
C GLY A 356 47.35 -7.69 -43.56
N ILE A 357 48.07 -6.59 -43.76
CA ILE A 357 48.78 -5.85 -42.71
C ILE A 357 48.39 -4.38 -42.80
N LYS A 358 48.21 -3.72 -41.66
CA LYS A 358 47.77 -2.33 -41.54
C LYS A 358 48.87 -1.35 -41.91
N ASP A 359 50.05 -1.53 -41.31
CA ASP A 359 51.22 -0.69 -41.57
C ASP A 359 52.14 -1.36 -42.59
N LYS A 360 52.26 -0.76 -43.77
CA LYS A 360 53.10 -1.25 -44.88
C LYS A 360 54.55 -0.77 -44.79
N THR A 361 54.88 0.07 -43.81
CA THR A 361 56.22 0.62 -43.60
C THR A 361 57.05 -0.19 -42.61
N VAL A 362 56.49 -1.27 -42.05
CA VAL A 362 57.17 -2.15 -41.11
C VAL A 362 58.41 -2.80 -41.72
N THR A 363 59.48 -2.90 -40.91
CA THR A 363 60.73 -3.59 -41.26
C THR A 363 60.75 -5.04 -40.80
N GLN A 364 59.94 -5.38 -39.80
CA GLN A 364 59.78 -6.74 -39.28
C GLN A 364 58.29 -7.12 -39.21
N ILE A 365 57.98 -8.34 -39.63
CA ILE A 365 56.67 -8.96 -39.43
C ILE A 365 56.84 -10.29 -38.71
N ILE A 366 56.06 -10.50 -37.65
CA ILE A 366 55.96 -11.78 -36.95
C ILE A 366 54.52 -12.27 -37.07
N ILE A 367 54.33 -13.34 -37.84
CA ILE A 367 53.04 -14.01 -37.96
C ILE A 367 52.90 -15.04 -36.82
N PRO A 368 51.81 -15.02 -36.05
CA PRO A 368 51.62 -15.96 -34.94
C PRO A 368 51.57 -17.43 -35.39
N ASN A 369 52.12 -18.33 -34.57
CA ASN A 369 52.20 -19.77 -34.87
C ASN A 369 50.84 -20.46 -35.02
N TYR A 370 49.78 -19.88 -34.47
CA TYR A 370 48.41 -20.40 -34.56
C TYR A 370 47.65 -19.94 -35.81
N THR A 371 48.28 -19.19 -36.72
CA THR A 371 47.65 -18.80 -37.99
C THR A 371 47.28 -20.05 -38.78
N THR A 372 46.07 -20.11 -39.32
CA THR A 372 45.58 -21.27 -40.10
C THR A 372 45.67 -21.03 -41.60
N SER A 373 45.53 -19.78 -42.03
CA SER A 373 45.74 -19.38 -43.42
C SER A 373 46.29 -17.96 -43.54
N ILE A 374 46.97 -17.72 -44.65
CA ILE A 374 47.47 -16.42 -45.07
C ILE A 374 46.91 -16.20 -46.47
N GLY A 375 46.11 -15.15 -46.66
CA GLY A 375 45.50 -14.81 -47.93
C GLY A 375 46.52 -14.32 -48.96
N GLU A 376 46.19 -14.49 -50.23
CA GLU A 376 46.96 -13.94 -51.34
C GLU A 376 47.19 -12.44 -51.13
N SER A 377 48.41 -11.96 -51.40
CA SER A 377 48.74 -10.53 -51.34
C SER A 377 48.59 -9.87 -49.95
N SER A 378 48.46 -10.62 -48.85
CA SER A 378 48.33 -10.06 -47.49
C SER A 378 49.42 -9.04 -47.14
N PHE A 379 50.64 -9.26 -47.65
CA PHE A 379 51.81 -8.40 -47.44
C PHE A 379 52.23 -7.64 -48.69
N SER A 380 51.33 -7.50 -49.67
CA SER A 380 51.57 -6.67 -50.85
C SER A 380 51.89 -5.22 -50.45
N GLY A 381 52.91 -4.63 -51.08
CA GLY A 381 53.31 -3.24 -50.83
C GLY A 381 54.24 -3.02 -49.63
N CYS A 382 54.66 -4.07 -48.90
CA CYS A 382 55.58 -3.96 -47.76
C CYS A 382 57.03 -3.68 -48.21
N SER A 383 57.28 -2.52 -48.84
CA SER A 383 58.55 -2.18 -49.50
C SER A 383 59.74 -2.01 -48.56
N SER A 384 59.50 -1.83 -47.26
CA SER A 384 60.55 -1.66 -46.23
C SER A 384 60.80 -2.92 -45.40
N LEU A 385 60.12 -4.03 -45.70
CA LEU A 385 60.22 -5.26 -44.92
C LEU A 385 61.59 -5.93 -45.11
N GLU A 386 62.37 -6.02 -44.04
CA GLU A 386 63.71 -6.62 -44.03
C GLU A 386 63.70 -8.05 -43.51
N GLU A 387 62.79 -8.36 -42.58
CA GLU A 387 62.64 -9.70 -42.01
C GLU A 387 61.18 -10.10 -41.76
N ILE A 388 60.89 -11.39 -41.98
CA ILE A 388 59.56 -11.96 -41.70
C ILE A 388 59.67 -13.33 -41.04
N THR A 389 58.85 -13.53 -40.01
CA THR A 389 58.64 -14.83 -39.37
C THR A 389 57.25 -15.36 -39.75
N ILE A 390 57.20 -16.55 -40.36
CA ILE A 390 55.96 -17.20 -40.81
C ILE A 390 55.79 -18.61 -40.24
N PRO A 391 54.56 -19.03 -39.90
CA PRO A 391 54.29 -20.37 -39.38
C PRO A 391 54.35 -21.50 -40.40
N PHE A 392 54.22 -21.17 -41.68
CA PHE A 392 54.33 -22.08 -42.80
C PHE A 392 54.52 -21.25 -44.07
N VAL A 393 55.02 -21.89 -45.13
CA VAL A 393 55.12 -21.26 -46.45
C VAL A 393 53.82 -21.48 -47.24
N GLY A 394 53.30 -20.42 -47.84
CA GLY A 394 52.12 -20.48 -48.72
C GLY A 394 50.82 -20.07 -48.04
N ALA A 395 49.70 -20.61 -48.53
CA ALA A 395 48.36 -20.12 -48.18
C ALA A 395 47.75 -20.74 -46.92
N VAL A 396 48.02 -22.02 -46.65
CA VAL A 396 47.32 -22.79 -45.60
C VAL A 396 48.31 -23.62 -44.80
N ALA A 397 48.11 -23.67 -43.48
CA ALA A 397 48.90 -24.48 -42.57
C ALA A 397 48.78 -25.97 -42.89
N GLY A 398 49.84 -26.75 -42.59
CA GLY A 398 49.79 -28.22 -42.62
C GLY A 398 49.82 -28.88 -44.00
N LYS A 399 50.04 -28.12 -45.08
CA LYS A 399 50.22 -28.68 -46.43
C LYS A 399 51.42 -29.63 -46.51
N THR A 400 51.27 -30.68 -47.30
CA THR A 400 52.23 -31.77 -47.52
C THR A 400 52.64 -31.86 -48.99
N SER A 401 53.67 -32.65 -49.30
CA SER A 401 54.13 -32.88 -50.67
C SER A 401 53.08 -33.54 -51.59
N SER A 402 52.10 -34.24 -51.01
CA SER A 402 50.97 -34.86 -51.73
C SER A 402 49.83 -33.91 -52.04
N ASP A 403 49.79 -32.72 -51.42
CA ASP A 403 48.69 -31.77 -51.60
C ASP A 403 48.79 -31.01 -52.92
N THR A 404 47.65 -30.61 -53.49
CA THR A 404 47.60 -29.61 -54.55
C THR A 404 47.54 -28.20 -53.94
N TYR A 405 47.76 -27.19 -54.79
CA TYR A 405 47.81 -25.77 -54.43
C TYR A 405 48.89 -25.46 -53.39
N GLN A 406 50.10 -25.94 -53.65
CA GLN A 406 51.31 -25.71 -52.83
C GLN A 406 51.88 -24.32 -53.14
N TYR A 407 51.13 -23.27 -52.81
CA TYR A 407 51.52 -21.90 -53.15
C TYR A 407 52.91 -21.54 -52.60
N PRO A 408 53.77 -20.89 -53.39
CA PRO A 408 55.11 -20.53 -52.97
C PRO A 408 55.07 -19.28 -52.08
N PHE A 409 56.21 -18.94 -51.48
CA PHE A 409 56.37 -17.82 -50.57
C PHE A 409 55.88 -16.49 -51.16
N GLY A 410 56.10 -16.22 -52.44
CA GLY A 410 55.63 -15.00 -53.12
C GLY A 410 54.12 -14.80 -53.11
N TYR A 411 53.33 -15.87 -52.92
CA TYR A 411 51.87 -15.82 -52.82
C TYR A 411 51.38 -14.78 -51.82
N ILE A 412 52.04 -14.68 -50.66
CA ILE A 412 51.64 -13.77 -49.59
C ILE A 412 51.93 -12.30 -49.93
N PHE A 413 52.76 -12.01 -50.95
CA PHE A 413 53.09 -10.65 -51.42
C PHE A 413 52.30 -10.24 -52.67
N GLY A 414 51.76 -11.21 -53.40
CA GLY A 414 50.84 -10.96 -54.50
C GLY A 414 51.48 -10.67 -55.85
N THR A 415 50.64 -10.53 -56.86
CA THR A 415 50.99 -10.44 -58.29
C THR A 415 50.97 -9.00 -58.83
N SER A 416 50.64 -8.02 -58.00
CA SER A 416 50.63 -6.60 -58.37
C SER A 416 51.98 -5.95 -58.08
N SER A 417 52.51 -5.18 -59.04
CA SER A 417 53.76 -4.46 -58.87
C SER A 417 53.61 -3.29 -57.89
N TYR A 418 54.70 -2.98 -57.18
CA TYR A 418 54.82 -1.79 -56.33
C TYR A 418 56.28 -1.33 -56.22
N THR A 419 56.47 -0.06 -55.86
CA THR A 419 57.80 0.51 -55.64
C THR A 419 58.54 -0.24 -54.54
N GLY A 420 59.74 -0.76 -54.85
CA GLY A 420 60.52 -1.59 -53.92
C GLY A 420 60.16 -3.09 -53.95
N GLY A 421 59.30 -3.53 -54.87
CA GLY A 421 59.05 -4.95 -55.13
C GLY A 421 59.85 -5.48 -56.34
N THR A 422 60.44 -6.67 -56.21
CA THR A 422 61.12 -7.40 -57.28
C THR A 422 60.18 -8.42 -57.91
N ALA A 423 60.00 -8.36 -59.24
CA ALA A 423 59.28 -9.38 -59.99
C ALA A 423 60.01 -10.73 -59.91
N THR A 424 59.38 -11.70 -59.24
CA THR A 424 59.95 -12.99 -58.89
C THR A 424 59.07 -14.11 -59.46
N LYS A 425 59.55 -14.80 -60.49
CA LYS A 425 58.82 -15.91 -61.14
C LYS A 425 59.03 -17.19 -60.34
N GLN A 426 57.97 -17.73 -59.75
CA GLN A 426 58.03 -18.94 -58.90
C GLN A 426 57.22 -20.09 -59.49
N TYR A 427 57.79 -21.28 -59.52
CA TYR A 427 57.16 -22.50 -60.02
C TYR A 427 56.67 -23.37 -58.86
N TYR A 428 55.45 -23.89 -58.96
CA TYR A 428 54.83 -24.67 -57.89
C TYR A 428 53.78 -25.65 -58.40
N TYR A 429 53.32 -26.54 -57.53
CA TYR A 429 52.20 -27.45 -57.83
C TYR A 429 50.86 -26.73 -57.61
N GLY A 430 50.18 -26.41 -58.71
CA GLY A 430 48.84 -25.82 -58.73
C GLY A 430 47.77 -26.90 -58.51
N SER A 431 46.84 -27.04 -59.45
CA SER A 431 45.74 -28.02 -59.38
C SER A 431 46.16 -29.49 -59.49
N SER A 432 47.44 -29.80 -59.70
CA SER A 432 48.00 -31.16 -59.79
C SER A 432 49.43 -31.21 -59.25
N THR A 433 49.80 -32.33 -58.62
CA THR A 433 51.17 -32.64 -58.18
C THR A 433 52.03 -33.29 -59.26
N SER A 434 51.43 -33.61 -60.42
CA SER A 434 52.14 -34.21 -61.57
C SER A 434 52.61 -33.17 -62.59
N SER A 435 52.21 -31.90 -62.45
CA SER A 435 52.58 -30.82 -63.36
C SER A 435 52.79 -29.51 -62.60
N THR A 436 53.82 -28.76 -62.99
CA THR A 436 54.14 -27.46 -62.39
C THR A 436 53.45 -26.33 -63.15
N THR A 437 52.92 -25.37 -62.41
CA THR A 437 52.54 -24.06 -62.94
C THR A 437 53.51 -22.99 -62.44
N PHE A 438 53.35 -21.75 -62.88
CA PHE A 438 54.11 -20.62 -62.34
C PHE A 438 53.25 -19.37 -62.17
N SER A 439 53.71 -18.47 -61.32
CA SER A 439 53.20 -17.10 -61.21
C SER A 439 54.36 -16.14 -60.93
N THR A 440 54.18 -14.88 -61.29
CA THR A 440 55.13 -13.82 -60.98
C THR A 440 54.60 -13.02 -59.81
N TYR A 441 55.34 -13.05 -58.69
CA TYR A 441 55.02 -12.31 -57.47
C TYR A 441 55.97 -11.13 -57.29
N TYR A 442 55.57 -10.11 -56.54
CA TYR A 442 56.41 -8.95 -56.25
C TYR A 442 56.87 -8.96 -54.80
N ILE A 443 58.06 -9.52 -54.56
CA ILE A 443 58.64 -9.69 -53.22
C ILE A 443 59.50 -8.46 -52.89
N PRO A 444 59.47 -7.91 -51.65
CA PRO A 444 60.23 -6.70 -51.30
C PRO A 444 61.74 -6.87 -51.56
N THR A 445 62.36 -5.91 -52.23
CA THR A 445 63.83 -5.90 -52.49
C THR A 445 64.66 -5.84 -51.20
N SER A 446 64.08 -5.22 -50.17
CA SER A 446 64.61 -5.06 -48.82
C SER A 446 64.61 -6.36 -48.02
N LEU A 447 63.75 -7.33 -48.35
CA LEU A 447 63.60 -8.56 -47.58
C LEU A 447 64.83 -9.44 -47.72
N LYS A 448 65.56 -9.61 -46.62
CA LYS A 448 66.80 -10.40 -46.54
C LYS A 448 66.63 -11.68 -45.75
N LYS A 449 65.78 -11.66 -44.71
CA LYS A 449 65.66 -12.74 -43.76
C LYS A 449 64.25 -13.31 -43.67
N VAL A 450 64.15 -14.62 -43.77
CA VAL A 450 62.90 -15.36 -43.52
C VAL A 450 63.13 -16.39 -42.42
N THR A 451 62.25 -16.40 -41.43
CA THR A 451 62.18 -17.46 -40.42
C THR A 451 60.89 -18.24 -40.60
N VAL A 452 60.99 -19.54 -40.85
CA VAL A 452 59.84 -20.44 -40.82
C VAL A 452 59.77 -21.07 -39.43
N THR A 453 58.59 -21.17 -38.82
CA THR A 453 58.42 -21.77 -37.48
C THR A 453 57.70 -23.12 -37.50
N GLY A 454 57.19 -23.55 -38.65
CA GLY A 454 56.56 -24.86 -38.81
C GLY A 454 56.18 -25.22 -40.26
N GLY A 455 55.50 -26.35 -40.42
CA GLY A 455 55.03 -26.85 -41.72
C GLY A 455 56.10 -27.53 -42.57
N ASN A 456 55.75 -27.92 -43.80
CA ASN A 456 56.68 -28.47 -44.77
C ASN A 456 57.19 -27.39 -45.72
N ILE A 457 58.40 -27.56 -46.26
CA ILE A 457 58.91 -26.71 -47.33
C ILE A 457 58.59 -27.38 -48.66
N LEU A 458 57.63 -26.82 -49.38
CA LEU A 458 57.04 -27.44 -50.57
C LEU A 458 57.83 -27.14 -51.85
N LYS A 459 57.40 -27.73 -52.97
CA LYS A 459 58.07 -27.53 -54.27
C LYS A 459 58.12 -26.05 -54.62
N GLY A 460 59.32 -25.56 -54.91
CA GLY A 460 59.56 -24.18 -55.33
C GLY A 460 59.14 -23.12 -54.30
N ALA A 461 59.04 -23.50 -53.02
CA ALA A 461 58.62 -22.63 -51.92
C ALA A 461 59.29 -21.25 -51.95
N PHE A 462 60.60 -21.17 -52.22
CA PHE A 462 61.38 -19.94 -52.32
C PHE A 462 62.05 -19.78 -53.69
N TYR A 463 61.54 -20.44 -54.73
CA TYR A 463 62.15 -20.39 -56.07
C TYR A 463 62.38 -18.94 -56.53
N ASN A 464 63.57 -18.62 -57.03
CA ASN A 464 63.99 -17.29 -57.49
C ASN A 464 63.89 -16.15 -56.46
N CYS A 465 63.79 -16.42 -55.15
CA CYS A 465 63.82 -15.39 -54.12
C CYS A 465 65.23 -14.81 -53.90
N SER A 466 65.83 -14.23 -54.95
CA SER A 466 67.25 -13.83 -55.02
C SER A 466 67.66 -12.67 -54.11
N SER A 467 66.70 -12.02 -53.43
CA SER A 467 66.99 -10.98 -52.45
C SER A 467 67.30 -11.52 -51.05
N LEU A 468 66.91 -12.78 -50.78
CA LEU A 468 67.07 -13.43 -49.48
C LEU A 468 68.52 -13.87 -49.27
N THR A 469 69.11 -13.52 -48.14
CA THR A 469 70.45 -13.97 -47.73
C THR A 469 70.39 -14.99 -46.61
N ASP A 470 69.30 -15.01 -45.84
CA ASP A 470 69.16 -15.81 -44.63
C ASP A 470 67.77 -16.45 -44.57
N ILE A 471 67.72 -17.79 -44.60
CA ILE A 471 66.48 -18.54 -44.39
C ILE A 471 66.69 -19.51 -43.22
N THR A 472 65.96 -19.28 -42.13
CA THR A 472 65.95 -20.17 -40.97
C THR A 472 64.79 -21.16 -41.10
N ILE A 473 65.12 -22.44 -41.09
CA ILE A 473 64.17 -23.56 -41.16
C ILE A 473 64.20 -24.28 -39.80
N PRO A 474 63.04 -24.60 -39.19
CA PRO A 474 62.99 -25.22 -37.87
C PRO A 474 63.19 -26.73 -37.96
N ASP A 475 63.69 -27.34 -36.88
CA ASP A 475 63.91 -28.79 -36.78
C ASP A 475 62.63 -29.63 -36.98
N SER A 476 61.46 -29.02 -36.85
CA SER A 476 60.17 -29.66 -37.09
C SER A 476 59.87 -29.95 -38.57
N VAL A 477 60.64 -29.41 -39.51
CA VAL A 477 60.43 -29.65 -40.95
C VAL A 477 60.87 -31.07 -41.31
N THR A 478 59.95 -31.87 -41.83
CA THR A 478 60.20 -33.27 -42.19
C THR A 478 60.37 -33.50 -43.70
N SER A 479 60.07 -32.50 -44.54
CA SER A 479 60.16 -32.60 -45.99
C SER A 479 60.54 -31.27 -46.64
N ILE A 480 61.46 -31.32 -47.61
CA ILE A 480 61.84 -30.23 -48.51
C ILE A 480 61.60 -30.67 -49.96
N GLY A 481 60.74 -29.95 -50.67
CA GLY A 481 60.33 -30.25 -52.04
C GLY A 481 61.40 -29.88 -53.08
N SER A 482 61.28 -30.48 -54.28
CA SER A 482 62.19 -30.20 -55.39
C SER A 482 62.26 -28.70 -55.71
N SER A 483 63.46 -28.18 -55.99
CA SER A 483 63.69 -26.78 -56.35
C SER A 483 63.18 -25.75 -55.33
N ALA A 484 62.98 -26.14 -54.07
CA ALA A 484 62.46 -25.25 -53.03
C ALA A 484 63.27 -23.95 -52.86
N PHE A 485 64.58 -23.99 -53.11
CA PHE A 485 65.51 -22.86 -52.96
C PHE A 485 66.32 -22.57 -54.23
N ASP A 486 65.86 -23.05 -55.39
CA ASP A 486 66.56 -22.84 -56.66
C ASP A 486 66.47 -21.35 -57.06
N GLY A 487 67.60 -20.71 -57.36
CA GLY A 487 67.69 -19.28 -57.67
C GLY A 487 67.55 -18.33 -56.46
N CYS A 488 67.64 -18.84 -55.23
CA CYS A 488 67.83 -18.01 -54.02
C CYS A 488 69.23 -17.41 -53.96
#